data_AF-A0A0F3INK1-F1
#
_entry.id   AF-A0A0F3INK1-F1
#
_cell.length_a   1.000
_cell.length_b   1.000
_cell.length_c   1.000
_cell.angle_alpha   90.00
_cell.angle_beta   90.00
_cell.angle_gamma   90.00
#
_symmetry.space_group_name_H-M   'P 1'
#
loop_
_entity.id
_entity.type
_entity.pdbx_description
1 polymer ?
#
loop_
_entity_poly.entity_id
_entity_poly.type
_entity_poly.pdbx_seq_one_letter_code
_entity_poly.pdbx_strand_id
1 'polypeptide(L)'
;MTKEHVTLWVQTHPLTPVHIDCAITVMLKILDGKCKMPTTEKQIMEWLYDEVKNQPSMLLNTSVHDLIQHARENLDDAMKS
;
A
#
# COMPACT_ATOMS: atom_id res chain seq x y z
N MET A 1 0.07 15.07 -7.33
CA MET A 1 -0.14 13.70 -7.83
C MET A 1 -1.53 13.26 -7.39
N THR A 2 -2.31 12.62 -8.25
CA THR A 2 -3.66 12.11 -7.92
C THR A 2 -3.68 10.59 -8.01
N LYS A 3 -4.76 9.95 -7.52
CA LYS A 3 -4.92 8.50 -7.61
C LYS A 3 -4.88 8.01 -9.06
N GLU A 4 -5.57 8.71 -9.97
CA GLU A 4 -5.62 8.37 -11.40
C GLU A 4 -4.24 8.44 -12.06
N HIS A 5 -3.41 9.39 -11.65
CA HIS A 5 -2.02 9.46 -12.11
C HIS A 5 -1.20 8.26 -11.65
N VAL A 6 -1.41 7.77 -10.41
CA VAL A 6 -0.73 6.58 -9.91
C VAL A 6 -1.18 5.34 -10.67
N THR A 7 -2.49 5.16 -10.89
CA THR A 7 -3.04 4.07 -11.70
C THR A 7 -2.42 4.05 -13.10
N LEU A 8 -2.40 5.19 -13.80
CA LEU A 8 -1.79 5.29 -15.14
C LEU A 8 -0.29 5.00 -15.10
N TRP A 9 0.41 5.45 -14.07
CA TRP A 9 1.84 5.21 -13.92
C TRP A 9 2.15 3.72 -13.75
N VAL A 10 1.41 3.01 -12.88
CA VAL A 10 1.57 1.57 -12.67
C VAL A 10 1.31 0.76 -13.95
N GLN A 11 0.29 1.14 -14.72
CA GLN A 11 -0.02 0.48 -16.01
C GLN A 11 1.07 0.68 -17.06
N THR A 12 1.72 1.84 -17.06
CA THR A 12 2.78 2.19 -18.03
C THR A 12 4.18 1.77 -17.57
N HIS A 13 4.34 1.42 -16.29
CA HIS A 13 5.62 1.00 -15.69
C HIS A 13 5.42 -0.27 -14.84
N PRO A 14 5.36 -1.46 -15.49
CA PRO A 14 5.15 -2.72 -14.79
C PRO A 14 6.20 -2.94 -13.70
N LEU A 15 5.73 -3.26 -12.50
CA LEU A 15 6.58 -3.53 -11.35
C LEU A 15 6.98 -4.99 -11.29
N THR A 16 8.19 -5.26 -10.79
CA THR A 16 8.64 -6.63 -10.52
C THR A 16 8.07 -7.11 -9.19
N PRO A 17 8.03 -8.43 -8.94
CA PRO A 17 7.57 -8.98 -7.65
C PRO A 17 8.27 -8.38 -6.42
N VAL A 18 9.56 -8.04 -6.53
CA VAL A 18 10.31 -7.37 -5.46
C VAL A 18 9.83 -5.94 -5.20
N HIS A 19 9.44 -5.20 -6.24
CA HIS A 19 8.86 -3.88 -6.07
C HIS A 19 7.47 -3.95 -5.41
N ILE A 20 6.71 -5.01 -5.67
CA ILE A 20 5.43 -5.28 -5.02
C ILE A 20 5.65 -5.56 -3.52
N ASP A 21 6.63 -6.40 -3.16
CA ASP A 21 7.01 -6.59 -1.74
C ASP A 21 7.40 -5.28 -1.05
N CYS A 22 8.10 -4.39 -1.76
CA CYS A 22 8.45 -3.07 -1.24
C CYS A 22 7.20 -2.22 -0.97
N ALA A 23 6.24 -2.18 -1.89
CA ALA A 23 4.99 -1.46 -1.71
C ALA A 23 4.18 -1.99 -0.52
N ILE A 24 4.07 -3.32 -0.38
CA ILE A 24 3.41 -3.97 0.76
C ILE A 24 4.13 -3.61 2.07
N THR A 25 5.46 -3.69 2.10
CA THR A 25 6.25 -3.36 3.29
C THR A 25 6.09 -1.90 3.71
N VAL A 26 6.05 -0.97 2.75
CA VAL A 26 5.81 0.44 3.06
C VAL A 26 4.39 0.64 3.60
N MET A 27 3.38 -0.03 3.04
CA MET A 27 2.01 0.00 3.56
C MET A 27 1.95 -0.47 5.02
N LEU A 28 2.60 -1.59 5.35
CA LEU A 28 2.69 -2.08 6.73
C LEU A 28 3.36 -1.05 7.65
N LYS A 29 4.44 -0.41 7.21
CA LYS A 29 5.11 0.64 7.98
C LYS A 29 4.26 1.89 8.17
N ILE A 30 3.37 2.20 7.23
CA ILE A 30 2.41 3.31 7.35
C ILE A 30 1.38 2.98 8.44
N LEU A 31 0.77 1.79 8.38
CA LEU A 31 -0.22 1.34 9.37
C LEU A 31 0.36 1.23 10.78
N ASP A 32 1.59 0.77 10.90
CA ASP A 32 2.32 0.63 12.17
C ASP A 32 2.86 1.99 12.70
N GLY A 33 2.59 3.10 12.00
CA GLY A 33 3.05 4.43 12.40
C GLY A 33 4.56 4.66 12.31
N LYS A 34 5.33 3.70 11.78
CA LYS A 34 6.81 3.75 11.68
C LYS A 34 7.33 4.42 10.40
N CYS A 35 6.46 4.76 9.46
CA CYS A 35 6.84 5.46 8.24
C CYS A 35 7.08 6.96 8.49
N LYS A 36 8.28 7.45 8.12
CA LYS A 36 8.72 8.85 8.31
C LYS A 36 8.43 9.78 7.11
N MET A 37 7.83 9.25 6.05
CA MET A 37 7.46 10.05 4.88
C MET A 37 6.42 11.13 5.25
N PRO A 38 6.41 12.28 4.57
CA PRO A 38 5.31 13.25 4.64
C PRO A 38 3.94 12.61 4.33
N THR A 39 2.86 13.19 4.85
CA THR A 39 1.49 12.69 4.64
C THR A 39 1.14 12.51 3.17
N THR A 40 1.54 13.45 2.32
CA THR A 40 1.32 13.38 0.87
C THR A 40 2.03 12.21 0.20
N GLU A 41 3.25 11.88 0.64
CA GLU A 41 4.00 10.73 0.13
C GLU A 41 3.42 9.41 0.63
N LYS A 42 3.00 9.34 1.90
CA LYS A 42 2.29 8.17 2.44
C LYS A 42 1.02 7.88 1.64
N GLN A 43 0.24 8.91 1.34
CA GLN A 43 -0.98 8.79 0.54
C GLN A 43 -0.69 8.26 -0.88
N ILE A 44 0.40 8.70 -1.51
CA ILE A 44 0.82 8.15 -2.81
C ILE A 44 1.19 6.66 -2.69
N MET A 45 1.89 6.28 -1.62
CA MET A 45 2.25 4.87 -1.37
C MET A 45 1.03 4.00 -1.07
N GLU A 46 0.00 4.53 -0.41
CA GLU A 46 -1.28 3.85 -0.20
C GLU A 46 -2.00 3.59 -1.52
N TRP A 47 -2.05 4.58 -2.42
CA TRP A 47 -2.60 4.40 -3.77
C TRP A 47 -1.78 3.40 -4.58
N LEU A 48 -0.45 3.47 -4.50
CA LEU A 48 0.42 2.50 -5.17
C LEU A 48 0.15 1.08 -4.69
N TYR A 49 0.04 0.88 -3.37
CA TYR A 49 -0.30 -0.41 -2.79
C TYR A 49 -1.66 -0.92 -3.32
N ASP A 50 -2.68 -0.06 -3.37
CA ASP A 50 -4.01 -0.44 -3.84
C ASP A 50 -4.01 -0.96 -5.29
N GLU A 51 -3.16 -0.41 -6.15
CA GLU A 51 -3.02 -0.83 -7.55
C GLU A 51 -2.24 -2.16 -7.72
N VAL A 52 -1.37 -2.49 -6.77
CA VAL A 52 -0.44 -3.63 -6.91
C VAL A 52 -0.75 -4.79 -5.97
N LYS A 53 -1.67 -4.65 -5.01
CA LYS A 53 -2.00 -5.68 -4.01
C LYS A 53 -2.50 -7.02 -4.57
N ASN A 54 -2.96 -7.05 -5.82
CA ASN A 54 -3.41 -8.27 -6.49
C ASN A 54 -2.36 -8.87 -7.44
N GLN A 55 -1.17 -8.26 -7.51
CA GLN A 55 -0.08 -8.71 -8.36
C GLN A 55 0.87 -9.66 -7.60
N PRO A 56 1.60 -10.55 -8.29
CA PRO A 56 2.51 -11.50 -7.64
C PRO A 56 3.67 -10.79 -6.91
N SER A 57 3.84 -11.06 -5.63
CA SER A 57 4.98 -10.70 -4.80
C SER A 57 6.03 -11.82 -4.74
N MET A 58 7.26 -11.52 -4.33
CA MET A 58 8.35 -12.50 -4.22
C MET A 58 8.42 -13.16 -2.82
N LEU A 59 8.20 -12.39 -1.75
CA LEU A 59 8.44 -12.84 -0.37
C LEU A 59 7.19 -12.86 0.48
N LEU A 60 6.34 -11.85 0.35
CA LEU A 60 5.12 -11.71 1.15
C LEU A 60 3.99 -12.48 0.48
N ASN A 61 3.28 -13.31 1.23
CA ASN A 61 2.17 -14.10 0.68
C ASN A 61 0.83 -13.34 0.81
N THR A 62 -0.24 -13.91 0.24
CA THR A 62 -1.55 -13.25 0.17
C THR A 62 -2.15 -12.87 1.53
N SER A 63 -1.80 -13.58 2.61
CA SER A 63 -2.33 -13.32 3.95
C SER A 63 -1.95 -11.94 4.50
N VAL A 64 -0.89 -11.33 3.96
CA VAL A 64 -0.49 -9.96 4.32
C VAL A 64 -1.54 -8.93 3.90
N HIS A 65 -2.27 -9.18 2.80
CA HIS A 65 -3.30 -8.27 2.32
C HIS A 65 -4.54 -8.32 3.21
N ASP A 66 -4.87 -9.50 3.74
CA ASP A 66 -5.94 -9.63 4.74
C ASP A 66 -5.58 -8.85 6.00
N LEU A 67 -4.34 -8.98 6.50
CA LEU A 67 -3.87 -8.22 7.66
C LEU A 67 -3.96 -6.70 7.44
N ILE A 68 -3.53 -6.22 6.26
CA ILE A 68 -3.58 -4.81 5.91
C ILE A 68 -5.04 -4.32 5.84
N GLN A 69 -5.95 -5.11 5.27
CA GLN A 69 -7.36 -4.78 5.19
C GLN A 69 -7.98 -4.63 6.58
N HIS A 70 -7.76 -5.62 7.47
CA HIS A 70 -8.25 -5.55 8.85
C HIS A 70 -7.67 -4.33 9.58
N ALA A 71 -6.38 -4.03 9.43
CA ALA A 71 -5.75 -2.88 10.08
C ALA A 71 -6.36 -1.54 9.61
N ARG A 72 -6.68 -1.41 8.32
CA ARG A 72 -7.36 -0.22 7.78
C ARG A 72 -8.76 -0.06 8.36
N GLU A 73 -9.54 -1.14 8.43
CA GLU A 73 -10.90 -1.11 9.00
C GLU A 73 -10.90 -0.71 10.48
N ASN A 74 -9.94 -1.22 11.27
CA ASN A 74 -9.82 -0.87 12.68
C ASN A 74 -9.35 0.58 12.91
N LEU A 75 -8.50 1.13 12.04
CA LEU A 75 -8.12 2.55 12.09
C LEU A 75 -9.32 3.46 11.80
N ASP A 76 -10.12 3.12 10.79
CA ASP A 76 -11.32 3.87 10.43
C ASP A 76 -12.36 3.85 11.56
N ASP A 77 -12.51 2.72 12.26
CA ASP A 77 -13.43 2.59 13.40
C ASP A 77 -12.95 3.36 14.64
N ALA A 78 -11.63 3.38 14.90
CA ALA A 78 -11.04 4.19 15.97
C ALA A 78 -11.18 5.69 15.71
N MET A 79 -11.28 6.12 14.44
CA MET A 79 -11.52 7.52 14.06
C MET A 79 -13.00 7.94 14.08
N LYS A 80 -13.94 6.99 14.17
CA LYS A 80 -15.40 7.25 14.23
C LYS A 80 -15.97 7.29 15.65
N SER A 81 -15.17 6.95 16.67
CA SER A 81 -15.58 6.90 18.09
C SER A 81 -15.23 8.16 18.87
#